data_AF-A0A178F860-F1
#
_entry.id   AF-A0A178F860-F1
#
_cell.length_a   1.000
_cell.length_b   1.000
_cell.length_c   1.000
_cell.angle_alpha   90.00
_cell.angle_beta   90.00
_cell.angle_gamma   90.00
#
_symmetry.space_group_name_H-M   'P 1'
#
loop_
_entity.id
_entity.type
_entity.pdbx_description
1 polymer ?
#
loop_
_entity_poly.entity_id
_entity_poly.type
_entity_poly.pdbx_seq_one_letter_code
_entity_poly.pdbx_strand_id
1 'polypeptide(L)'
;MTVGRLLFALEFLHTEAEIIHADLKTDNVMLSLEDTTILRDFMKSEAESPSPREKIDESRIVYQSREFEGKGYGLLVLCGSGEARIGKRHESSPFVQPNTYKALEIIFEMPCGSALDIWNLAGLLRTAPAYLSCCIVLLIARS
;
A
#
# COMPACT_ATOMS: atom_id res chain seq x y z
N MET A 1 0.74 9.04 -13.45
CA MET A 1 -0.74 9.01 -13.53
C MET A 1 -1.31 8.03 -12.49
N THR A 2 -0.83 8.11 -11.23
CA THR A 2 -0.93 7.00 -10.26
C THR A 2 -1.55 7.43 -8.92
N VAL A 3 -1.26 8.64 -8.46
CA VAL A 3 -1.76 9.18 -7.18
C VAL A 3 -3.26 9.44 -7.18
N GLY A 4 -3.82 9.90 -8.31
CA GLY A 4 -5.26 10.21 -8.40
C GLY A 4 -6.15 9.02 -8.07
N ARG A 5 -5.75 7.80 -8.47
CA ARG A 5 -6.52 6.59 -8.16
C ARG A 5 -6.51 6.24 -6.67
N LEU A 6 -5.36 6.41 -6.01
CA LEU A 6 -5.26 6.26 -4.56
C LEU A 6 -6.15 7.28 -3.84
N LEU A 7 -6.13 8.54 -4.29
CA LEU A 7 -6.98 9.58 -3.72
C LEU A 7 -8.46 9.26 -3.89
N PHE A 8 -8.91 8.78 -5.06
CA PHE A 8 -10.29 8.34 -5.25
C PHE A 8 -10.68 7.15 -4.36
N ALA A 9 -9.79 6.18 -4.19
CA ALA A 9 -10.03 5.06 -3.29
C ALA A 9 -10.15 5.52 -1.83
N LEU A 10 -9.28 6.42 -1.39
CA LEU A 10 -9.33 7.00 -0.05
C LEU A 10 -10.58 7.87 0.15
N GLU A 11 -10.94 8.69 -0.83
CA GLU A 11 -12.17 9.50 -0.79
C GLU A 11 -13.40 8.60 -0.63
N PHE A 12 -13.50 7.52 -1.40
CA PHE A 12 -14.57 6.53 -1.24
C PHE A 12 -14.57 5.92 0.17
N LEU A 13 -13.41 5.48 0.67
CA LEU A 13 -13.31 4.90 2.01
C LEU A 13 -13.75 5.90 3.08
N HIS A 14 -13.28 7.14 3.01
CA HIS A 14 -13.51 8.16 4.04
C HIS A 14 -14.94 8.71 4.01
N THR A 15 -15.49 8.95 2.82
CA THR A 15 -16.77 9.64 2.64
C THR A 15 -17.96 8.68 2.58
N GLU A 16 -17.85 7.61 1.78
CA GLU A 16 -18.98 6.70 1.53
C GLU A 16 -18.99 5.52 2.49
N ALA A 17 -17.83 4.92 2.76
CA ALA A 17 -17.72 3.75 3.63
C ALA A 17 -17.50 4.10 5.11
N GLU A 18 -17.14 5.35 5.41
CA GLU A 18 -16.68 5.82 6.73
C GLU A 18 -15.59 4.90 7.32
N ILE A 19 -14.62 4.48 6.52
CA ILE A 19 -13.51 3.59 6.90
C ILE A 19 -12.19 4.35 6.79
N ILE A 20 -11.33 4.19 7.78
CA ILE A 20 -9.92 4.61 7.74
C ILE A 20 -9.08 3.36 7.45
N HIS A 21 -8.18 3.41 6.46
CA HIS A 21 -7.33 2.27 6.12
C HIS A 21 -6.29 1.99 7.21
N ALA A 22 -5.70 3.03 7.80
CA ALA A 22 -4.83 2.98 8.98
C ALA A 22 -3.52 2.18 8.82
N ASP A 23 -3.19 1.71 7.61
CA ASP A 23 -1.96 0.98 7.28
C ASP A 23 -1.56 1.18 5.82
N LEU A 24 -1.68 2.40 5.30
CA LEU A 24 -1.37 2.66 3.90
C LEU A 24 0.16 2.62 3.69
N LYS A 25 0.64 1.63 2.94
CA LYS A 25 2.06 1.41 2.59
C LYS A 25 2.21 0.78 1.21
N THR A 26 3.44 0.71 0.69
CA THR A 26 3.74 0.11 -0.63
C THR A 26 3.23 -1.31 -0.75
N ASP A 27 3.33 -2.09 0.33
CA ASP A 27 2.95 -3.50 0.37
C ASP A 27 1.42 -3.68 0.25
N ASN A 28 0.67 -2.65 0.63
CA ASN A 28 -0.78 -2.59 0.60
C ASN A 28 -1.30 -1.89 -0.67
N VAL A 29 -0.42 -1.68 -1.65
CA VAL A 29 -0.71 -1.06 -2.94
C VAL A 29 -0.32 -2.04 -4.05
N MET A 30 -1.32 -2.74 -4.58
CA MET A 30 -1.13 -3.75 -5.63
C MET A 30 -1.33 -3.16 -7.02
N LEU A 31 -0.75 -3.81 -8.03
CA LEU A 31 -1.04 -3.56 -9.44
C LEU A 31 -1.85 -4.75 -9.96
N SER A 32 -2.96 -4.48 -10.63
CA SER A 32 -3.66 -5.52 -11.39
C SER A 32 -2.81 -5.97 -12.57
N LEU A 33 -3.11 -7.14 -13.13
CA LEU A 33 -2.54 -7.60 -14.39
C LEU A 33 -3.61 -7.44 -15.48
N GLU A 34 -3.33 -6.60 -16.47
CA GLU A 34 -4.19 -6.47 -17.66
C GLU A 34 -3.88 -7.56 -18.69
N ASP A 35 -2.59 -7.91 -18.82
CA ASP A 35 -2.16 -9.02 -19.66
C ASP A 35 -1.83 -10.25 -18.81
N THR A 36 -2.75 -11.21 -18.80
CA THR A 36 -2.58 -12.46 -18.04
C THR A 36 -1.56 -13.40 -18.68
N THR A 37 -1.11 -13.17 -19.93
CA THR A 37 -0.09 -13.99 -20.57
C THR A 37 1.25 -13.90 -19.84
N ILE A 38 1.50 -12.80 -19.13
CA ILE A 38 2.65 -12.61 -18.25
C ILE A 38 2.76 -13.75 -17.21
N LEU A 39 1.63 -14.21 -16.66
CA LEU A 39 1.64 -15.33 -15.70
C LEU A 39 2.03 -16.65 -16.37
N ARG A 40 1.55 -16.88 -17.60
CA ARG A 40 1.89 -18.08 -18.37
C ARG A 40 3.38 -18.10 -18.70
N ASP A 41 3.91 -16.99 -19.17
CA ASP A 41 5.30 -16.87 -19.59
C ASP A 41 6.23 -16.94 -18.36
N PHE A 42 5.82 -16.35 -17.23
CA PHE A 42 6.46 -16.54 -15.94
C PHE A 42 6.54 -18.03 -15.55
N MET A 43 5.40 -18.75 -15.55
CA MET A 43 5.38 -20.17 -15.22
C MET A 43 6.25 -21.01 -16.15
N LYS A 44 6.22 -20.72 -17.46
CA LYS A 44 7.06 -21.40 -18.45
C LYS A 44 8.54 -21.18 -18.15
N SER A 45 8.95 -19.93 -17.89
CA SER A 45 10.33 -19.61 -17.55
C SER A 45 10.80 -20.30 -16.26
N GLU A 46 9.94 -20.41 -15.25
CA GLU A 46 10.26 -21.07 -13.97
C GLU A 46 10.36 -22.59 -14.13
N ALA A 47 9.61 -23.18 -15.06
CA ALA A 47 9.72 -24.59 -15.41
C ALA A 47 10.99 -24.91 -16.22
N GLU A 48 11.35 -24.05 -17.17
CA GLU A 48 12.53 -24.21 -18.05
C GLU A 48 13.84 -23.92 -17.31
N SER A 49 13.84 -22.91 -16.45
CA SER A 49 14.99 -22.51 -15.63
C SER A 49 14.50 -22.24 -14.22
N PRO A 50 14.55 -23.21 -13.30
CA PRO A 50 14.09 -23.04 -11.93
C PRO A 50 14.83 -21.95 -11.15
N SER A 51 14.10 -21.10 -10.42
CA SER A 51 14.73 -20.12 -9.52
C SER A 51 15.45 -20.83 -8.36
N PRO A 52 16.55 -20.24 -7.84
CA PRO A 52 17.22 -20.75 -6.66
C PRO A 52 16.23 -20.96 -5.53
N ARG A 53 16.34 -22.11 -4.85
CA ARG A 53 15.41 -22.51 -3.80
C ARG A 53 16.17 -23.17 -2.65
N GLU A 54 15.72 -22.88 -1.44
CA GLU A 54 16.30 -23.41 -0.21
C GLU A 54 15.22 -24.19 0.55
N LYS A 55 15.50 -25.46 0.82
CA LYS A 55 14.67 -26.28 1.70
C LYS A 55 15.04 -25.95 3.14
N ILE A 56 14.15 -25.30 3.86
CA ILE A 56 14.36 -24.95 5.27
C ILE A 56 14.11 -26.17 6.17
N ASP A 57 13.06 -26.94 5.87
CA ASP A 57 12.68 -28.18 6.55
C ASP A 57 11.84 -29.09 5.63
N GLU A 58 11.32 -30.21 6.15
CA GLU A 58 10.50 -31.16 5.38
C GLU A 58 9.20 -30.59 4.79
N SER A 59 8.72 -29.46 5.32
CA SER A 59 7.46 -28.82 4.92
C SER A 59 7.65 -27.51 4.14
N ARG A 60 8.83 -26.89 4.22
CA ARG A 60 9.02 -25.50 3.75
C ARG A 60 10.08 -25.34 2.65
N ILE A 61 9.52 -25.06 1.47
CA ILE A 61 10.06 -24.46 0.25
C ILE A 61 10.30 -22.94 0.29
N VAL A 62 11.51 -22.37 0.36
CA VAL A 62 11.69 -20.92 0.07
C VAL A 62 12.31 -20.74 -1.31
N TYR A 63 11.69 -19.93 -2.15
CA TYR A 63 12.12 -19.65 -3.52
C TYR A 63 12.61 -18.22 -3.62
N GLN A 64 13.70 -18.01 -4.33
CA GLN A 64 14.11 -16.66 -4.72
C GLN A 64 13.05 -16.08 -5.67
N SER A 65 12.65 -14.84 -5.40
CA SER A 65 11.68 -14.14 -6.26
C SER A 65 12.27 -13.91 -7.66
N ARG A 66 11.39 -13.98 -8.66
CA ARG A 66 11.67 -13.68 -10.05
C ARG A 66 10.76 -12.55 -10.50
N GLU A 67 11.29 -11.64 -11.30
CA GLU A 67 10.51 -10.55 -11.86
C GLU A 67 9.60 -11.04 -13.00
N PHE A 68 8.46 -10.39 -13.16
CA PHE A 68 7.66 -10.60 -14.37
C PHE A 68 8.30 -9.89 -15.55
N GLU A 69 8.45 -10.61 -16.66
CA GLU A 69 8.90 -10.04 -17.92
C GLU A 69 7.70 -9.41 -18.65
N GLY A 70 7.68 -8.08 -18.81
CA GLY A 70 6.65 -7.38 -19.59
C GLY A 70 6.17 -6.06 -18.99
N LYS A 71 5.19 -5.43 -19.66
CA LYS A 71 4.57 -4.15 -19.27
C LYS A 71 3.06 -4.23 -19.02
N GLY A 72 2.50 -5.44 -18.87
CA GLY A 72 1.05 -5.67 -18.71
C GLY A 72 0.49 -5.41 -17.32
N TYR A 73 1.14 -4.54 -16.53
CA TYR A 73 0.60 -4.06 -15.27
C TYR A 73 -0.52 -3.06 -15.55
N GLY A 74 -1.62 -3.22 -14.84
CA GLY A 74 -2.82 -2.41 -14.99
C GLY A 74 -3.00 -1.39 -13.87
N LEU A 75 -4.22 -1.39 -13.32
CA LEU A 75 -4.66 -0.42 -12.34
C LEU A 75 -4.03 -0.66 -10.97
N LEU A 76 -3.82 0.43 -10.24
CA LEU A 76 -3.43 0.38 -8.85
C LEU A 76 -4.66 0.09 -8.00
N VAL A 77 -4.57 -0.92 -7.14
CA VAL A 77 -5.62 -1.37 -6.24
C VAL A 77 -5.13 -1.29 -4.80
N LEU A 78 -5.93 -0.66 -3.95
CA LEU A 78 -5.69 -0.62 -2.51
C LEU A 78 -6.08 -1.96 -1.89
N CYS A 79 -5.22 -2.55 -1.06
CA CYS A 79 -5.46 -3.80 -0.36
C CYS A 79 -4.93 -3.74 1.08
N GLY A 80 -5.07 -4.81 1.86
CA GLY A 80 -4.49 -4.85 3.21
C GLY A 80 -5.32 -4.16 4.28
N SER A 81 -6.64 -4.41 4.31
CA SER A 81 -7.57 -3.81 5.28
C SER A 81 -7.55 -4.45 6.68
N GLY A 82 -6.50 -5.20 7.03
CA GLY A 82 -6.40 -5.88 8.33
C GLY A 82 -6.38 -4.92 9.52
N GLU A 83 -5.85 -3.71 9.32
CA GLU A 83 -5.79 -2.65 10.33
C GLU A 83 -6.86 -1.57 10.17
N ALA A 84 -7.79 -1.74 9.21
CA ALA A 84 -8.80 -0.74 8.91
C ALA A 84 -9.74 -0.49 10.11
N ARG A 85 -10.22 0.74 10.25
CA ARG A 85 -11.08 1.20 11.35
C ARG A 85 -12.38 1.77 10.80
N ILE A 86 -13.52 1.32 11.36
CA ILE A 86 -14.86 1.75 10.94
C ILE A 86 -15.29 2.95 11.79
N GLY A 87 -15.67 4.05 11.15
CA GLY A 87 -16.06 5.32 11.75
C GLY A 87 -15.04 6.43 11.50
N LYS A 88 -15.49 7.68 11.64
CA LYS A 88 -14.72 8.88 11.27
C LYS A 88 -13.57 9.22 12.21
N ARG A 89 -13.63 8.77 13.46
CA ARG A 89 -12.64 9.09 14.48
C ARG A 89 -12.47 7.94 15.46
N HIS A 90 -11.24 7.71 15.88
CA HIS A 90 -10.86 6.64 16.80
C HIS A 90 -9.86 7.15 17.83
N GLU A 91 -9.82 6.49 18.98
CA GLU A 91 -8.71 6.66 19.92
C GLU A 91 -7.42 6.15 19.28
N SER A 92 -6.29 6.78 19.63
CA SER A 92 -4.99 6.37 19.14
C SER A 92 -4.66 4.95 19.59
N SER A 93 -3.98 4.19 18.72
CA SER A 93 -3.46 2.87 19.04
C SER A 93 -2.03 2.72 18.50
N PRO A 94 -1.09 2.12 19.25
CA PRO A 94 0.30 1.97 18.81
C PRO A 94 0.46 1.03 17.61
N PHE A 95 -0.56 0.21 17.33
CA PHE A 95 -0.61 -0.76 16.24
C PHE A 95 -1.15 -0.17 14.93
N VAL A 96 -1.53 1.12 14.93
CA VAL A 96 -1.98 1.84 13.74
C VAL A 96 -0.78 2.47 13.03
N GLN A 97 -0.80 2.40 11.70
CA GLN A 97 0.20 2.86 10.74
C GLN A 97 1.51 2.04 10.69
N PRO A 98 2.17 2.02 9.52
CA PRO A 98 3.54 1.56 9.42
C PRO A 98 4.46 2.44 10.26
N ASN A 99 5.42 1.84 10.96
CA ASN A 99 6.35 2.58 11.83
C ASN A 99 7.10 3.71 11.10
N THR A 100 7.41 3.54 9.81
CA THR A 100 8.10 4.54 8.98
C THR A 100 7.27 5.80 8.70
N TYR A 101 5.94 5.70 8.77
CA TYR A 101 5.02 6.78 8.40
C TYR A 101 4.06 7.14 9.53
N LYS A 102 4.46 6.92 10.78
CA LYS A 102 3.60 7.22 11.93
C LYS A 102 3.31 8.72 12.01
N ALA A 103 2.04 9.08 12.06
CA ALA A 103 1.57 10.45 12.17
C ALA A 103 1.79 10.98 13.59
N LEU A 104 1.89 12.30 13.72
CA LEU A 104 2.09 12.94 15.01
C LEU A 104 0.93 12.67 15.98
N GLU A 105 -0.31 12.62 15.51
CA GLU A 105 -1.47 12.26 16.33
C GLU A 105 -1.36 10.85 16.94
N ILE A 106 -0.75 9.88 16.23
CA ILE A 106 -0.47 8.56 16.81
C ILE A 106 0.69 8.63 17.81
N ILE A 107 1.74 9.40 17.51
CA ILE A 107 2.90 9.57 18.41
C ILE A 107 2.51 10.25 19.72
N PHE A 108 1.61 11.22 19.67
CA PHE A 108 1.11 11.97 20.83
C PHE A 108 -0.13 11.35 21.47
N GLU A 109 -0.53 10.15 21.05
CA GLU A 109 -1.68 9.43 21.59
C GLU A 109 -2.99 10.26 21.55
N MET A 110 -3.18 10.97 20.45
CA MET A 110 -4.34 11.82 20.21
C MET A 110 -5.39 11.11 19.35
N PRO A 111 -6.69 11.39 19.54
CA PRO A 111 -7.72 10.79 18.71
C PRO A 111 -7.56 11.19 17.24
N CYS A 112 -7.54 10.19 16.37
CA CYS A 112 -7.14 10.27 14.97
C CYS A 112 -8.29 9.93 14.01
N GLY A 113 -8.18 10.37 12.76
CA GLY A 113 -9.22 10.23 11.74
C GLY A 113 -8.66 9.84 10.37
N SER A 114 -9.44 10.10 9.31
CA SER A 114 -9.06 9.84 7.92
C SER A 114 -7.76 10.53 7.47
N ALA A 115 -7.35 11.61 8.15
CA ALA A 115 -6.09 12.31 7.92
C ALA A 115 -4.86 11.39 8.05
N LEU A 116 -4.95 10.29 8.82
CA LEU A 116 -3.91 9.27 8.91
C LEU A 116 -3.53 8.70 7.55
N ASP A 117 -4.52 8.38 6.71
CA ASP A 117 -4.26 7.77 5.41
C ASP A 117 -3.63 8.78 4.45
N ILE A 118 -4.01 10.05 4.56
CA ILE A 118 -3.40 11.14 3.78
C ILE A 118 -1.93 11.35 4.19
N TRP A 119 -1.65 11.28 5.49
CA TRP A 119 -0.27 11.31 6.01
C TRP A 119 0.56 10.15 5.48
N ASN A 120 0.01 8.93 5.48
CA ASN A 120 0.68 7.77 4.93
C ASN A 120 0.89 7.85 3.41
N LEU A 121 -0.10 8.37 2.67
CA LEU A 121 0.03 8.60 1.24
C LEU A 121 1.17 9.58 0.93
N ALA A 122 1.28 10.66 1.70
CA ALA A 122 2.41 11.57 1.60
C ALA A 122 3.76 10.88 1.83
N GLY A 123 3.82 10.00 2.84
CA GLY A 123 4.97 9.13 3.09
C GLY A 123 5.37 8.31 1.86
N LEU A 124 4.39 7.67 1.21
CA LEU A 124 4.59 6.88 0.00
C LEU A 124 5.13 7.69 -1.17
N LEU A 125 4.57 8.89 -1.38
CA LEU A 125 5.02 9.79 -2.46
C LEU A 125 6.44 10.32 -2.22
N ARG A 126 6.83 10.52 -0.95
CA ARG A 126 8.18 10.96 -0.58
C ARG A 126 9.23 9.87 -0.81
N THR A 127 8.85 8.60 -0.66
CA THR A 127 9.74 7.47 -0.97
C THR A 127 9.82 7.13 -2.46
N ALA A 128 8.91 7.68 -3.28
CA ALA A 128 9.05 7.69 -4.73
C ALA A 128 10.06 8.79 -5.15
N PRO A 129 10.86 8.60 -6.23
CA PRO A 129 11.91 9.54 -6.60
C PRO A 129 11.39 10.98 -6.75
N ALA A 130 12.18 11.91 -6.22
CA ALA A 130 11.79 13.18 -5.64
C ALA A 130 11.29 14.25 -6.62
N TYR A 131 9.98 14.49 -6.72
CA TYR A 131 9.41 15.75 -7.21
C TYR A 131 7.96 15.93 -6.75
N LEU A 132 7.64 16.19 -5.47
CA LEU A 132 6.30 16.68 -5.05
C LEU A 132 6.25 17.06 -3.55
N SER A 133 7.14 17.95 -3.10
CA SER A 133 7.20 18.36 -1.68
C SER A 133 6.21 19.48 -1.30
N CYS A 134 5.60 20.20 -2.25
CA CYS A 134 4.90 21.46 -1.93
C CYS A 134 3.37 21.34 -1.76
N CYS A 135 2.71 20.32 -2.34
CA CYS A 135 1.23 20.23 -2.33
C CYS A 135 0.65 19.56 -1.06
N ILE A 136 1.44 18.77 -0.33
CA ILE A 136 0.97 17.92 0.77
C ILE A 136 0.65 18.74 2.03
N VAL A 137 1.39 19.80 2.30
CA VAL A 137 1.21 20.63 3.51
C VAL A 137 -0.15 21.35 3.52
N LEU A 138 -0.72 21.67 2.35
CA LEU A 138 -1.98 22.40 2.23
C LEU A 138 -3.23 21.53 2.46
N LEU A 139 -3.14 20.21 2.23
CA LEU A 139 -4.26 19.28 2.45
C LEU A 139 -4.43 18.93 3.94
N ILE A 140 -3.32 18.81 4.68
CA ILE A 140 -3.32 18.50 6.12
C ILE A 140 -3.89 19.68 6.94
N ALA A 141 -3.72 20.93 6.48
CA ALA A 141 -4.21 22.11 7.19
C ALA A 141 -5.72 22.41 7.00
N ARG A 142 -6.43 21.60 6.21
CA ARG A 142 -7.86 21.81 5.89
C ARG A 142 -8.79 20.68 6.33
N SER A 143 -8.27 19.61 6.92
CA SER A 143 -9.05 18.50 7.49
C SER A 143 -9.22 18.63 9.00
#